data_AF-A0A813JCU3-F1
#
_entry.id   AF-A0A813JCU3-F1
#
_cell.length_a   1.000
_cell.length_b   1.000
_cell.length_c   1.000
_cell.angle_alpha   90.00
_cell.angle_beta   90.00
_cell.angle_gamma   90.00
#
_symmetry.space_group_name_H-M   'P 1'
#
loop_
_entity.id
_entity.type
_entity.pdbx_description
1 polymer ?
#
loop_
_entity_poly.entity_id
_entity_poly.type
_entity_poly.pdbx_seq_one_letter_code
_entity_poly.pdbx_strand_id
1 'polypeptide(L)'
;MRLPASKEQQQQKVGRGGFDVNAINSRVVQELGSMGFKVGIRQRDRDSREGVASIVESRMSTELRNCFTVDEVLSVTQNAEMELRDAAAAWQRITMRIATVDSNIPQVMNRRLDGLWALVNETGELIRNSENPPPEAIATIMWCLPLVADWVPEVRDLLPVIYGVLPEVVESMNARNLTRSLNSVVRLYRRMPEARDMVPDLLEGIELKAEEMEPEDIANNIFSAGELGLGKDQAYSVTGTLLQNLSPEGLRSLRLRELTNLVWGLSQLDERDDGLLKEAANRYIELAPETDKKGGILYLPTAVCAFAKIGYLDERFLDAVAFRMRQSQAVQHLTNWGLAAMIWAWPARGDKYHLRMFLMNKLKQKPDITNAMIERSWMGPMQWVHEEREDEDRQAKRAYWDAVNSGKLPDPRPQERPQFEQRPSSPRAAYDEV
;
A
#
# COMPACT_ATOMS: atom_id res chain seq x y z
N MET A 1 -52.24 41.21 -38.26
CA MET A 1 -52.30 39.74 -38.43
C MET A 1 -51.26 39.10 -37.53
N ARG A 2 -51.69 38.51 -36.41
CA ARG A 2 -50.87 37.65 -35.53
C ARG A 2 -51.72 36.42 -35.23
N LEU A 3 -51.20 35.24 -35.56
CA LEU A 3 -51.75 33.95 -35.18
C LEU A 3 -51.10 33.50 -33.85
N PRO A 4 -51.82 32.82 -32.95
CA PRO A 4 -51.24 32.29 -31.71
C PRO A 4 -50.71 30.86 -31.87
N ALA A 5 -49.75 30.54 -31.00
CA ALA A 5 -48.92 29.35 -30.97
C ALA A 5 -49.69 28.04 -30.69
N SER A 6 -49.25 26.97 -31.37
CA SER A 6 -49.66 25.59 -31.11
C SER A 6 -48.84 24.96 -29.98
N LYS A 7 -49.53 24.13 -29.19
CA LYS A 7 -49.06 23.37 -28.04
C LYS A 7 -47.88 22.46 -28.37
N GLU A 8 -46.78 22.63 -27.64
CA GLU A 8 -45.66 21.69 -27.61
C GLU A 8 -45.76 20.76 -26.39
N GLN A 9 -45.38 19.51 -26.64
CA GLN A 9 -45.58 18.33 -25.82
C GLN A 9 -44.76 18.36 -24.53
N GLN A 10 -45.41 18.16 -23.38
CA GLN A 10 -44.76 17.74 -22.14
C GLN A 10 -44.31 16.27 -22.27
N GLN A 11 -43.04 16.05 -22.61
CA GLN A 11 -42.38 14.77 -22.32
C GLN A 11 -41.99 14.73 -20.84
N GLN A 12 -42.58 13.78 -20.12
CA GLN A 12 -42.17 13.36 -18.79
C GLN A 12 -40.71 12.87 -18.83
N LYS A 13 -39.79 13.67 -18.26
CA LYS A 13 -38.47 13.19 -17.84
C LYS A 13 -38.64 12.34 -16.59
N VAL A 14 -38.74 11.02 -16.78
CA VAL A 14 -38.44 10.06 -15.71
C VAL A 14 -36.94 10.10 -15.49
N GLY A 15 -36.51 10.71 -14.39
CA GLY A 15 -35.11 10.75 -13.96
C GLY A 15 -34.63 9.34 -13.59
N ARG A 16 -34.05 8.62 -14.54
CA ARG A 16 -33.11 7.55 -14.21
C ARG A 16 -31.81 8.24 -13.80
N GLY A 17 -31.42 8.05 -12.55
CA GLY A 17 -30.10 8.42 -12.06
C GLY A 17 -29.04 7.69 -12.89
N GLY A 18 -28.52 8.37 -13.91
CA GLY A 18 -27.42 7.88 -14.72
C GLY A 18 -26.17 7.87 -13.86
N PHE A 19 -25.64 6.68 -13.62
CA PHE A 19 -24.30 6.51 -13.05
C PHE A 19 -23.29 7.07 -14.03
N ASP A 20 -22.53 8.09 -13.61
CA ASP A 20 -21.43 8.63 -14.40
C ASP A 20 -20.22 7.68 -14.30
N VAL A 21 -20.17 6.73 -15.24
CA VAL A 21 -19.08 5.76 -15.39
C VAL A 21 -17.72 6.46 -15.55
N ASN A 22 -17.67 7.68 -16.08
CA ASN A 22 -16.42 8.42 -16.26
C ASN A 22 -15.90 9.01 -14.94
N ALA A 23 -16.80 9.43 -14.05
CA ALA A 23 -16.45 9.88 -12.70
C ALA A 23 -15.91 8.72 -11.83
N ILE A 24 -16.52 7.54 -11.93
CA ILE A 24 -16.07 6.32 -11.22
C ILE A 24 -14.71 5.86 -11.74
N ASN A 25 -14.54 5.79 -13.06
CA ASN A 25 -13.24 5.44 -13.67
C ASN A 25 -12.14 6.42 -13.27
N SER A 26 -12.44 7.72 -13.15
CA SER A 26 -11.47 8.73 -12.69
C SER A 26 -11.04 8.53 -11.23
N ARG A 27 -11.97 8.16 -10.33
CA ARG A 27 -11.68 7.88 -8.91
C ARG A 27 -10.89 6.58 -8.71
N VAL A 28 -11.13 5.57 -9.55
CA VAL A 28 -10.40 4.29 -9.56
C VAL A 28 -8.98 4.47 -10.05
N VAL A 29 -8.81 5.21 -11.16
CA VAL A 29 -7.49 5.65 -11.64
C VAL A 29 -6.78 6.47 -10.56
N GLN A 30 -7.52 7.24 -9.76
CA GLN A 30 -7.00 8.08 -8.69
C GLN A 30 -6.52 7.26 -7.48
N GLU A 31 -7.26 6.24 -7.01
CA GLU A 31 -6.85 5.37 -5.90
C GLU A 31 -5.73 4.41 -6.31
N LEU A 32 -5.89 3.71 -7.44
CA LEU A 32 -4.86 2.84 -8.01
C LEU A 32 -3.60 3.66 -8.33
N GLY A 33 -3.74 4.91 -8.76
CA GLY A 33 -2.63 5.85 -8.96
C GLY A 33 -1.92 6.27 -7.67
N SER A 34 -2.61 6.41 -6.53
CA SER A 34 -1.95 6.55 -5.21
C SER A 34 -1.33 5.25 -4.73
N MET A 35 -1.80 4.11 -5.22
CA MET A 35 -1.31 2.78 -4.86
C MET A 35 -0.20 2.27 -5.78
N GLY A 36 0.27 3.05 -6.77
CA GLY A 36 1.40 2.64 -7.63
C GLY A 36 1.05 2.41 -9.11
N PHE A 37 -0.21 2.34 -9.50
CA PHE A 37 -0.63 1.78 -10.79
C PHE A 37 -1.02 2.84 -11.84
N LYS A 38 -0.58 2.61 -13.09
CA LYS A 38 -1.15 3.26 -14.26
C LYS A 38 -2.39 2.47 -14.68
N VAL A 39 -3.58 3.04 -14.51
CA VAL A 39 -4.74 2.67 -15.34
C VAL A 39 -4.68 3.55 -16.57
N GLY A 40 -3.77 3.22 -17.48
CA GLY A 40 -3.65 3.88 -18.78
C GLY A 40 -3.91 2.85 -19.86
N ILE A 41 -4.98 3.02 -20.63
CA ILE A 41 -5.06 2.40 -21.96
C ILE A 41 -3.99 3.13 -22.80
N ARG A 42 -2.73 2.71 -22.70
CA ARG A 42 -1.65 3.25 -23.52
C ARG A 42 -1.66 2.49 -24.85
N GLN A 43 -1.93 3.22 -25.93
CA GLN A 43 -1.82 2.76 -27.33
C GLN A 43 -0.38 2.41 -27.76
N ARG A 44 0.60 2.39 -26.84
CA ARG A 44 2.05 2.34 -27.15
C ARG A 44 2.75 0.99 -26.94
N ASP A 45 2.02 -0.05 -26.53
CA ASP A 45 2.54 -1.43 -26.42
C ASP A 45 2.17 -2.29 -27.64
N ARG A 46 2.19 -1.73 -28.86
CA ARG A 46 2.00 -2.53 -30.08
C ARG A 46 3.28 -3.20 -30.57
N ASP A 47 4.45 -2.72 -30.16
CA ASP A 47 5.72 -3.12 -30.76
C ASP A 47 6.58 -4.05 -29.87
N SER A 48 6.13 -4.38 -28.65
CA SER A 48 6.72 -5.44 -27.79
C SER A 48 6.02 -6.81 -27.94
N ARG A 49 5.25 -6.99 -29.02
CA ARG A 49 4.45 -8.20 -29.28
C ARG A 49 5.26 -9.47 -29.57
N GLU A 50 6.57 -9.41 -29.66
CA GLU A 50 7.40 -10.60 -29.93
C GLU A 50 7.61 -11.51 -28.72
N GLY A 51 7.24 -11.09 -27.50
CA GLY A 51 7.34 -11.93 -26.28
C GLY A 51 6.01 -12.42 -25.68
N VAL A 52 4.85 -11.96 -26.16
CA VAL A 52 3.52 -12.21 -25.56
C VAL A 52 2.61 -13.04 -26.49
N ALA A 53 3.11 -13.47 -27.65
CA ALA A 53 2.31 -14.01 -28.74
C ALA A 53 1.97 -15.53 -28.72
N SER A 54 1.97 -16.21 -27.56
CA SER A 54 1.44 -17.59 -27.52
C SER A 54 0.67 -17.99 -26.27
N ILE A 55 0.04 -17.04 -25.57
CA ILE A 55 -0.97 -17.41 -24.57
C ILE A 55 -2.31 -17.48 -25.30
N VAL A 56 -2.77 -18.69 -25.58
CA VAL A 56 -4.20 -18.94 -25.78
C VAL A 56 -4.86 -18.46 -24.49
N GLU A 57 -5.43 -17.26 -24.51
CA GLU A 57 -6.18 -16.75 -23.37
C GLU A 57 -7.32 -17.74 -23.11
N SER A 58 -7.36 -18.30 -21.91
CA SER A 58 -8.41 -19.25 -21.55
C SER A 58 -9.77 -18.57 -21.75
N ARG A 59 -10.79 -19.39 -22.06
CA ARG A 59 -12.17 -18.90 -22.15
C ARG A 59 -12.59 -18.19 -20.86
N MET A 60 -12.20 -18.73 -19.71
CA MET A 60 -12.49 -18.14 -18.39
C MET A 60 -11.83 -16.78 -18.20
N SER A 61 -10.58 -16.60 -18.61
CA SER A 61 -9.89 -15.29 -18.56
C SER A 61 -10.60 -14.21 -19.38
N THR A 62 -11.33 -14.59 -20.44
CA THR A 62 -12.20 -13.68 -21.20
C THR A 62 -13.50 -13.38 -20.45
N GLU A 63 -14.13 -14.39 -19.86
CA GLU A 63 -15.36 -14.23 -19.06
C GLU A 63 -15.11 -13.35 -17.82
N LEU A 64 -14.02 -13.56 -17.09
CA LEU A 64 -13.60 -12.76 -15.92
C LEU A 64 -13.39 -11.28 -16.25
N ARG A 65 -12.86 -10.98 -17.44
CA ARG A 65 -12.72 -9.59 -17.92
C ARG A 65 -14.06 -8.88 -18.06
N ASN A 66 -15.11 -9.63 -18.40
CA ASN A 66 -16.45 -9.10 -18.56
C ASN A 66 -17.24 -9.01 -17.24
N CYS A 67 -16.70 -9.50 -16.12
CA CYS A 67 -17.34 -9.34 -14.82
C CYS A 67 -17.29 -7.87 -14.34
N PHE A 68 -18.45 -7.33 -14.01
CA PHE A 68 -18.68 -6.02 -13.42
C PHE A 68 -18.82 -6.04 -11.90
N THR A 69 -19.11 -7.21 -11.32
CA THR A 69 -19.28 -7.38 -9.87
C THR A 69 -18.42 -8.52 -9.32
N VAL A 70 -18.19 -8.54 -8.01
CA VAL A 70 -17.53 -9.69 -7.35
C VAL A 70 -18.42 -10.94 -7.44
N ASP A 71 -19.75 -10.82 -7.40
CA ASP A 71 -20.66 -11.97 -7.55
C ASP A 71 -20.51 -12.63 -8.92
N GLU A 72 -20.37 -11.83 -9.98
CA GLU A 72 -20.12 -12.36 -11.32
C GLU A 72 -18.77 -13.07 -11.40
N VAL A 73 -17.72 -12.54 -10.76
CA VAL A 73 -16.43 -13.23 -10.69
C VAL A 73 -16.56 -14.56 -9.96
N LEU A 74 -17.16 -14.55 -8.77
CA LEU A 74 -17.34 -15.74 -7.94
C LEU A 74 -18.20 -16.81 -8.64
N SER A 75 -19.26 -16.39 -9.32
CA SER A 75 -20.14 -17.27 -10.09
C SER A 75 -19.39 -17.93 -11.25
N VAL A 76 -18.54 -17.19 -11.97
CA VAL A 76 -17.68 -17.75 -13.03
C VAL A 76 -16.72 -18.78 -12.44
N THR A 77 -16.07 -18.47 -11.31
CA THR A 77 -15.07 -19.38 -10.69
C THR A 77 -15.68 -20.63 -10.07
N GLN A 78 -16.94 -20.59 -9.60
CA GLN A 78 -17.58 -21.75 -8.96
C GLN A 78 -18.05 -22.84 -9.94
N ASN A 79 -18.21 -22.49 -11.22
CA ASN A 79 -18.82 -23.37 -12.22
C ASN A 79 -17.81 -23.90 -13.25
N ALA A 80 -16.52 -23.60 -13.09
CA ALA A 80 -15.48 -23.93 -14.06
C ALA A 80 -14.33 -24.71 -13.40
N GLU A 81 -13.74 -25.63 -14.16
CA GLU A 81 -12.41 -26.15 -13.83
C GLU A 81 -11.42 -24.99 -13.96
N MET A 82 -10.79 -24.62 -12.84
CA MET A 82 -9.95 -23.44 -12.75
C MET A 82 -8.48 -23.82 -12.80
N GLU A 83 -7.70 -23.12 -13.63
CA GLU A 83 -6.25 -23.17 -13.55
C GLU A 83 -5.71 -22.03 -12.68
N LEU A 84 -4.46 -22.14 -12.23
CA LEU A 84 -3.84 -21.11 -11.38
C LEU A 84 -3.82 -19.72 -12.04
N ARG A 85 -3.70 -19.64 -13.37
CA ARG A 85 -3.78 -18.37 -14.12
C ARG A 85 -5.16 -17.73 -14.04
N ASP A 86 -6.21 -18.55 -14.07
CA ASP A 86 -7.58 -18.07 -13.95
C ASP A 86 -7.89 -17.62 -12.51
N ALA A 87 -7.37 -18.33 -11.50
CA ALA A 87 -7.44 -17.90 -10.11
C ALA A 87 -6.78 -16.52 -9.91
N ALA A 88 -5.58 -16.32 -10.49
CA ALA A 88 -4.90 -15.03 -10.46
C ALA A 88 -5.72 -13.92 -11.16
N ALA A 89 -6.32 -14.21 -12.31
CA ALA A 89 -7.21 -13.27 -13.02
C ALA A 89 -8.47 -12.94 -12.19
N ALA A 90 -9.05 -13.92 -11.50
CA ALA A 90 -10.19 -13.73 -10.60
C ALA A 90 -9.81 -12.82 -9.42
N TRP A 91 -8.69 -13.08 -8.75
CA TRP A 91 -8.16 -12.24 -7.68
C TRP A 91 -7.91 -10.80 -8.13
N GLN A 92 -7.28 -10.63 -9.30
CA GLN A 92 -7.05 -9.31 -9.88
C GLN A 92 -8.38 -8.59 -10.12
N ARG A 93 -9.37 -9.30 -10.66
CA ARG A 93 -10.67 -8.71 -10.95
C ARG A 93 -11.41 -8.31 -9.69
N ILE A 94 -11.45 -9.17 -8.68
CA ILE A 94 -12.06 -8.88 -7.37
C ILE A 94 -11.41 -7.64 -6.76
N THR A 95 -10.08 -7.61 -6.72
CA THR A 95 -9.30 -6.50 -6.17
C THR A 95 -9.64 -5.18 -6.87
N MET A 96 -9.65 -5.17 -8.21
CA MET A 96 -10.06 -4.00 -8.97
C MET A 96 -11.48 -3.59 -8.61
N ARG A 97 -12.42 -4.53 -8.50
CA ARG A 97 -13.81 -4.22 -8.18
C ARG A 97 -13.98 -3.65 -6.81
N ILE A 98 -13.29 -4.16 -5.81
CA ILE A 98 -13.37 -3.61 -4.45
C ILE A 98 -12.79 -2.20 -4.41
N ALA A 99 -11.68 -1.94 -5.12
CA ALA A 99 -11.15 -0.58 -5.27
C ALA A 99 -12.07 0.38 -6.05
N THR A 100 -13.02 -0.14 -6.83
CA THR A 100 -13.95 0.68 -7.63
C THR A 100 -15.32 0.93 -7.00
N VAL A 101 -15.81 0.00 -6.18
CA VAL A 101 -17.18 0.02 -5.66
C VAL A 101 -17.17 0.71 -4.30
N ASP A 102 -16.98 2.02 -4.35
CA ASP A 102 -16.74 2.89 -3.20
C ASP A 102 -18.07 3.31 -2.55
N SER A 103 -18.37 2.71 -1.37
CA SER A 103 -19.22 3.19 -0.23
C SER A 103 -19.95 2.08 0.53
N ASN A 104 -20.27 0.94 -0.11
CA ASN A 104 -21.04 -0.15 0.51
C ASN A 104 -20.24 -1.45 0.72
N ILE A 105 -18.91 -1.39 0.63
CA ILE A 105 -18.00 -2.55 0.69
C ILE A 105 -18.31 -3.48 1.87
N PRO A 106 -18.52 -3.01 3.13
CA PRO A 106 -18.77 -3.92 4.25
C PRO A 106 -20.03 -4.78 4.08
N GLN A 107 -21.12 -4.19 3.58
CA GLN A 107 -22.39 -4.92 3.38
C GLN A 107 -22.30 -5.91 2.24
N VAL A 108 -21.55 -5.53 1.20
CA VAL A 108 -21.30 -6.35 0.03
C VAL A 108 -20.41 -7.54 0.38
N MET A 109 -19.35 -7.33 1.16
CA MET A 109 -18.40 -8.37 1.54
C MET A 109 -19.00 -9.36 2.53
N ASN A 110 -19.79 -8.92 3.52
CA ASN A 110 -20.41 -9.82 4.50
C ASN A 110 -21.34 -10.87 3.88
N ARG A 111 -21.96 -10.58 2.72
CA ARG A 111 -22.82 -11.54 2.01
C ARG A 111 -22.04 -12.53 1.14
N ARG A 112 -20.74 -12.32 0.99
CA ARG A 112 -19.88 -12.97 -0.02
C ARG A 112 -18.71 -13.73 0.60
N LEU A 113 -18.62 -13.79 1.93
CA LEU A 113 -17.52 -14.45 2.63
C LEU A 113 -17.37 -15.91 2.20
N ASP A 114 -18.47 -16.66 2.07
CA ASP A 114 -18.42 -18.07 1.65
C ASP A 114 -17.79 -18.27 0.27
N GLY A 115 -18.13 -17.41 -0.70
CA GLY A 115 -17.58 -17.49 -2.05
C GLY A 115 -16.11 -17.07 -2.12
N LEU A 116 -15.72 -16.05 -1.36
CA LEU A 116 -14.32 -15.62 -1.26
C LEU A 116 -13.47 -16.67 -0.54
N TRP A 117 -14.01 -17.30 0.49
CA TRP A 117 -13.36 -18.40 1.20
C TRP A 117 -13.19 -19.63 0.31
N ALA A 118 -14.20 -19.98 -0.49
CA ALA A 118 -14.08 -21.03 -1.49
C ALA A 118 -12.95 -20.71 -2.49
N LEU A 119 -12.86 -19.46 -2.96
CA LEU A 119 -11.78 -19.03 -3.86
C LEU A 119 -10.40 -19.10 -3.20
N VAL A 120 -10.29 -18.75 -1.90
CA VAL A 120 -9.05 -18.91 -1.12
C VAL A 120 -8.61 -20.37 -1.08
N ASN A 121 -9.51 -21.28 -0.69
CA ASN A 121 -9.19 -22.70 -0.60
C ASN A 121 -8.79 -23.28 -1.96
N GLU A 122 -9.58 -22.98 -2.99
CA GLU A 122 -9.31 -23.44 -4.36
C GLU A 122 -7.97 -22.89 -4.88
N THR A 123 -7.66 -21.62 -4.65
CA THR A 123 -6.36 -21.04 -4.99
C THR A 123 -5.21 -21.77 -4.29
N GLY A 124 -5.40 -22.11 -3.01
CA GLY A 124 -4.41 -22.86 -2.24
C GLY A 124 -4.16 -24.26 -2.81
N GLU A 125 -5.22 -24.98 -3.17
CA GLU A 125 -5.11 -26.30 -3.81
C GLU A 125 -4.48 -26.21 -5.20
N LEU A 126 -4.83 -25.20 -6.01
CA LEU A 126 -4.21 -24.99 -7.32
C LEU A 126 -2.72 -24.71 -7.24
N ILE A 127 -2.27 -23.96 -6.23
CA ILE A 127 -0.83 -23.74 -6.01
C ILE A 127 -0.17 -25.05 -5.55
N ARG A 128 -0.74 -25.76 -4.56
CA ARG A 128 -0.19 -27.02 -4.04
C ARG A 128 -0.04 -28.12 -5.09
N ASN A 129 -1.02 -28.21 -6.00
CA ASN A 129 -1.05 -29.24 -7.03
C ASN A 129 -0.29 -28.83 -8.31
N SER A 130 0.23 -27.60 -8.37
CA SER A 130 1.02 -27.15 -9.52
C SER A 130 2.47 -27.57 -9.35
N GLU A 131 2.95 -28.43 -10.25
CA GLU A 131 4.38 -28.82 -10.30
C GLU A 131 5.27 -27.63 -10.69
N ASN A 132 4.75 -26.68 -11.48
CA ASN A 132 5.47 -25.49 -11.94
C ASN A 132 4.53 -24.28 -11.96
N PRO A 133 4.26 -23.64 -10.80
CA PRO A 133 3.31 -22.54 -10.73
C PRO A 133 3.78 -21.36 -11.59
N PRO A 134 2.93 -20.77 -12.46
CA PRO A 134 3.33 -19.67 -13.32
C PRO A 134 3.76 -18.44 -12.48
N PRO A 135 4.98 -17.91 -12.65
CA PRO A 135 5.51 -16.86 -11.78
C PRO A 135 4.67 -15.58 -11.78
N GLU A 136 4.08 -15.24 -12.93
CA GLU A 136 3.16 -14.11 -13.06
C GLU A 136 1.86 -14.31 -12.28
N ALA A 137 1.38 -15.54 -12.16
CA ALA A 137 0.17 -15.86 -11.40
C ALA A 137 0.43 -15.70 -9.90
N ILE A 138 1.55 -16.24 -9.40
CA ILE A 138 1.97 -16.11 -7.99
C ILE A 138 2.16 -14.63 -7.63
N ALA A 139 2.93 -13.87 -8.43
CA ALA A 139 3.14 -12.45 -8.17
C ALA A 139 1.83 -11.64 -8.19
N THR A 140 0.89 -12.01 -9.07
CA THR A 140 -0.43 -11.36 -9.14
C THR A 140 -1.29 -11.68 -7.92
N ILE A 141 -1.31 -12.94 -7.47
CA ILE A 141 -2.03 -13.36 -6.27
C ILE A 141 -1.46 -12.61 -5.06
N MET A 142 -0.13 -12.66 -4.85
CA MET A 142 0.56 -11.92 -3.78
C MET A 142 0.19 -10.44 -3.77
N TRP A 143 0.14 -9.81 -4.95
CA TRP A 143 -0.26 -8.41 -5.10
C TRP A 143 -1.71 -8.12 -4.68
N CYS A 144 -2.62 -9.06 -4.92
CA CYS A 144 -4.02 -8.93 -4.54
C CYS A 144 -4.24 -9.09 -3.04
N LEU A 145 -3.52 -10.01 -2.38
CA LEU A 145 -3.74 -10.34 -0.96
C LEU A 145 -3.81 -9.12 -0.03
N PRO A 146 -2.85 -8.16 -0.01
CA PRO A 146 -2.90 -7.04 0.92
C PRO A 146 -4.07 -6.10 0.67
N LEU A 147 -4.62 -6.11 -0.54
CA LEU A 147 -5.76 -5.29 -0.89
C LEU A 147 -7.06 -5.90 -0.37
N VAL A 148 -7.15 -7.23 -0.24
CA VAL A 148 -8.35 -7.93 0.22
C VAL A 148 -8.32 -8.39 1.68
N ALA A 149 -7.14 -8.36 2.32
CA ALA A 149 -6.91 -8.88 3.66
C ALA A 149 -7.80 -8.26 4.76
N ASP A 150 -8.23 -7.01 4.60
CA ASP A 150 -9.14 -6.36 5.56
C ASP A 150 -10.57 -6.92 5.51
N TRP A 151 -10.93 -7.65 4.45
CA TRP A 151 -12.29 -8.15 4.23
C TRP A 151 -12.37 -9.68 4.19
N VAL A 152 -11.26 -10.34 3.87
CA VAL A 152 -11.14 -11.80 3.81
C VAL A 152 -9.92 -12.20 4.62
N PRO A 153 -10.00 -12.26 5.96
CA PRO A 153 -8.87 -12.63 6.81
C PRO A 153 -8.28 -14.00 6.46
N GLU A 154 -9.07 -14.91 5.88
CA GLU A 154 -8.70 -16.25 5.44
C GLU A 154 -7.65 -16.24 4.33
N VAL A 155 -7.41 -15.11 3.64
CA VAL A 155 -6.26 -15.00 2.71
C VAL A 155 -4.91 -15.22 3.41
N ARG A 156 -4.88 -15.14 4.74
CA ARG A 156 -3.75 -15.58 5.57
C ARG A 156 -3.36 -17.03 5.30
N ASP A 157 -4.34 -17.89 5.04
CA ASP A 157 -4.13 -19.33 4.82
C ASP A 157 -3.40 -19.63 3.50
N LEU A 158 -3.34 -18.64 2.59
CA LEU A 158 -2.53 -18.73 1.37
C LEU A 158 -1.04 -18.47 1.62
N LEU A 159 -0.65 -17.81 2.72
CA LEU A 159 0.75 -17.44 2.93
C LEU A 159 1.67 -18.65 3.07
N PRO A 160 1.35 -19.69 3.87
CA PRO A 160 2.20 -20.89 3.94
C PRO A 160 2.29 -21.63 2.60
N VAL A 161 1.22 -21.57 1.79
CA VAL A 161 1.16 -22.21 0.47
C VAL A 161 2.08 -21.50 -0.51
N ILE A 162 1.98 -20.17 -0.59
CA ILE A 162 2.83 -19.34 -1.44
C ILE A 162 4.29 -19.47 -1.00
N TYR A 163 4.55 -19.40 0.30
CA TYR A 163 5.89 -19.59 0.85
C TYR A 163 6.49 -20.94 0.45
N GLY A 164 5.70 -22.02 0.47
CA GLY A 164 6.17 -23.35 0.10
C GLY A 164 6.63 -23.50 -1.35
N VAL A 165 6.11 -22.69 -2.28
CA VAL A 165 6.50 -22.74 -3.71
C VAL A 165 7.43 -21.59 -4.12
N LEU A 166 7.62 -20.59 -3.25
CA LEU A 166 8.30 -19.34 -3.61
C LEU A 166 9.77 -19.54 -4.02
N PRO A 167 10.60 -20.35 -3.32
CA PRO A 167 12.00 -20.52 -3.69
C PRO A 167 12.21 -20.96 -5.14
N GLU A 168 11.38 -21.91 -5.62
CA GLU A 168 11.45 -22.43 -6.98
C GLU A 168 10.89 -21.43 -8.01
N VAL A 169 9.80 -20.73 -7.66
CA VAL A 169 9.15 -19.78 -8.57
C VAL A 169 9.98 -18.51 -8.75
N VAL A 170 10.70 -18.07 -7.72
CA VAL A 170 11.49 -16.82 -7.72
C VAL A 170 12.53 -16.80 -8.84
N GLU A 171 13.22 -17.93 -9.10
CA GLU A 171 14.25 -18.01 -10.15
C GLU A 171 13.71 -17.70 -11.55
N SER A 172 12.42 -17.96 -11.77
CA SER A 172 11.73 -17.74 -13.05
C SER A 172 10.89 -16.46 -13.07
N MET A 173 10.81 -15.71 -11.97
CA MET A 173 10.21 -14.38 -11.96
C MET A 173 11.09 -13.39 -12.74
N ASN A 174 10.44 -12.53 -13.54
CA ASN A 174 11.11 -11.35 -14.09
C ASN A 174 11.23 -10.23 -13.03
N ALA A 175 12.08 -9.24 -13.30
CA ALA A 175 12.31 -8.07 -12.44
C ALA A 175 11.03 -7.41 -11.90
N ARG A 176 10.02 -7.23 -12.75
CA ARG A 176 8.75 -6.59 -12.37
C ARG A 176 7.92 -7.46 -11.45
N ASN A 177 7.90 -8.78 -11.66
CA ASN A 177 7.19 -9.72 -10.79
C ASN A 177 7.82 -9.73 -9.40
N LEU A 178 9.15 -9.81 -9.30
CA LEU A 178 9.89 -9.71 -8.04
C LEU A 178 9.57 -8.41 -7.29
N THR A 179 9.63 -7.28 -8.00
CA THR A 179 9.32 -5.96 -7.45
C THR A 179 7.90 -5.90 -6.89
N ARG A 180 6.92 -6.45 -7.62
CA ARG A 180 5.52 -6.51 -7.15
C ARG A 180 5.39 -7.39 -5.92
N SER A 181 6.02 -8.56 -5.91
CA SER A 181 5.98 -9.50 -4.80
C SER A 181 6.55 -8.86 -3.53
N LEU A 182 7.73 -8.23 -3.58
CA LEU A 182 8.34 -7.58 -2.43
C LEU A 182 7.49 -6.40 -1.90
N ASN A 183 6.96 -5.56 -2.80
CA ASN A 183 6.02 -4.49 -2.42
C ASN A 183 4.73 -5.03 -1.78
N SER A 184 4.32 -6.24 -2.14
CA SER A 184 3.15 -6.90 -1.56
C SER A 184 3.44 -7.34 -0.13
N VAL A 185 4.65 -7.86 0.12
CA VAL A 185 5.12 -8.19 1.47
C VAL A 185 5.14 -6.96 2.37
N VAL A 186 5.59 -5.80 1.89
CA VAL A 186 5.54 -4.51 2.63
C VAL A 186 4.12 -4.19 3.11
N ARG A 187 3.10 -4.52 2.32
CA ARG A 187 1.70 -4.23 2.67
C ARG A 187 1.07 -5.32 3.55
N LEU A 188 1.49 -6.56 3.37
CA LEU A 188 1.00 -7.71 4.12
C LEU A 188 1.59 -7.76 5.54
N TYR A 189 2.88 -7.51 5.73
CA TYR A 189 3.57 -7.78 7.01
C TYR A 189 2.95 -7.08 8.22
N ARG A 190 2.25 -5.96 8.00
CA ARG A 190 1.58 -5.22 9.09
C ARG A 190 0.35 -5.93 9.63
N ARG A 191 -0.32 -6.72 8.79
CA ARG A 191 -1.51 -7.49 9.14
C ARG A 191 -1.17 -8.95 9.41
N MET A 192 -0.17 -9.44 8.69
CA MET A 192 0.26 -10.83 8.65
C MET A 192 1.79 -10.84 8.76
N PRO A 193 2.35 -10.70 9.98
CA PRO A 193 3.80 -10.62 10.19
C PRO A 193 4.59 -11.77 9.55
N GLU A 194 3.99 -12.96 9.45
CA GLU A 194 4.55 -14.12 8.76
C GLU A 194 4.83 -13.90 7.26
N ALA A 195 4.21 -12.88 6.63
CA ALA A 195 4.55 -12.53 5.24
C ALA A 195 6.03 -12.12 5.09
N ARG A 196 6.69 -11.74 6.20
CA ARG A 196 8.13 -11.44 6.22
C ARG A 196 9.00 -12.65 5.89
N ASP A 197 8.49 -13.87 6.06
CA ASP A 197 9.24 -15.10 5.80
C ASP A 197 9.56 -15.29 4.31
N MET A 198 8.83 -14.60 3.42
CA MET A 198 9.07 -14.58 1.97
C MET A 198 10.21 -13.64 1.55
N VAL A 199 10.69 -12.76 2.44
CA VAL A 199 11.67 -11.73 2.08
C VAL A 199 13.01 -12.30 1.59
N PRO A 200 13.63 -13.29 2.27
CA PRO A 200 14.94 -13.79 1.85
C PRO A 200 14.95 -14.28 0.40
N ASP A 201 13.98 -15.12 0.01
CA ASP A 201 13.87 -15.66 -1.34
C ASP A 201 13.67 -14.53 -2.37
N LEU A 202 12.79 -13.57 -2.07
CA LEU A 202 12.54 -12.44 -2.97
C LEU A 202 13.79 -11.55 -3.15
N LEU A 203 14.57 -11.34 -2.09
CA LEU A 203 15.80 -10.55 -2.16
C LEU A 203 16.87 -11.25 -3.00
N GLU A 204 17.02 -12.57 -2.86
CA GLU A 204 17.92 -13.36 -3.71
C GLU A 204 17.53 -13.24 -5.19
N GLY A 205 16.24 -13.40 -5.51
CA GLY A 205 15.75 -13.19 -6.87
C GLY A 205 15.98 -11.78 -7.40
N ILE A 206 15.76 -10.76 -6.56
CA ILE A 206 16.02 -9.35 -6.92
C ILE A 206 17.49 -9.13 -7.24
N GLU A 207 18.41 -9.69 -6.45
CA GLU A 207 19.84 -9.59 -6.69
C GLU A 207 20.24 -10.24 -8.02
N LEU A 208 19.74 -11.44 -8.29
CA LEU A 208 19.96 -12.15 -9.56
C LEU A 208 19.42 -11.41 -10.79
N LYS A 209 18.36 -10.62 -10.61
CA LYS A 209 17.66 -9.88 -11.68
C LYS A 209 17.96 -8.39 -11.70
N ALA A 210 18.90 -7.91 -10.90
CA ALA A 210 19.17 -6.49 -10.73
C ALA A 210 19.55 -5.77 -12.05
N GLU A 211 20.34 -6.41 -12.90
CA GLU A 211 20.75 -5.86 -14.21
C GLU A 211 19.59 -5.74 -15.23
N GLU A 212 18.52 -6.52 -15.04
CA GLU A 212 17.32 -6.49 -15.88
C GLU A 212 16.30 -5.43 -15.41
N MET A 213 16.54 -4.78 -14.26
CA MET A 213 15.57 -3.90 -13.65
C MET A 213 15.54 -2.52 -14.31
N GLU A 214 14.32 -2.04 -14.57
CA GLU A 214 14.11 -0.65 -14.93
C GLU A 214 14.34 0.27 -13.71
N PRO A 215 14.67 1.56 -13.91
CA PRO A 215 14.85 2.50 -12.82
C PRO A 215 13.67 2.56 -11.83
N GLU A 216 12.44 2.40 -12.32
CA GLU A 216 11.25 2.36 -11.45
C GLU A 216 11.20 1.11 -10.56
N ASP A 217 11.69 -0.03 -11.04
CA ASP A 217 11.74 -1.27 -10.28
C ASP A 217 12.81 -1.16 -9.18
N ILE A 218 13.99 -0.63 -9.51
CA ILE A 218 15.07 -0.34 -8.55
C ILE A 218 14.56 0.55 -7.40
N ALA A 219 13.93 1.68 -7.73
CA ALA A 219 13.44 2.62 -6.73
C ALA A 219 12.37 1.98 -5.81
N ASN A 220 11.52 1.13 -6.35
CA ASN A 220 10.47 0.46 -5.60
C ASN A 220 11.01 -0.69 -4.72
N ASN A 221 12.06 -1.39 -5.14
CA ASN A 221 12.72 -2.40 -4.31
C ASN A 221 13.49 -1.75 -3.14
N ILE A 222 14.21 -0.65 -3.39
CA ILE A 222 14.89 0.10 -2.32
C ILE A 222 13.87 0.65 -1.30
N PHE A 223 12.75 1.20 -1.78
CA PHE A 223 11.64 1.59 -0.91
C PHE A 223 11.13 0.43 -0.06
N SER A 224 10.91 -0.74 -0.68
CA SER A 224 10.37 -1.90 0.01
C SER A 224 11.33 -2.44 1.07
N ALA A 225 12.62 -2.49 0.75
CA ALA A 225 13.67 -2.86 1.70
C ALA A 225 13.69 -1.92 2.92
N GLY A 226 13.59 -0.61 2.68
CA GLY A 226 13.49 0.38 3.74
C GLY A 226 12.23 0.23 4.60
N GLU A 227 11.06 0.06 4.01
CA GLU A 227 9.79 -0.10 4.74
C GLU A 227 9.71 -1.40 5.55
N LEU A 228 10.37 -2.46 5.09
CA LEU A 228 10.48 -3.73 5.83
C LEU A 228 11.45 -3.65 7.00
N GLY A 229 12.19 -2.54 7.15
CA GLY A 229 13.21 -2.37 8.18
C GLY A 229 14.25 -3.47 8.09
N LEU A 230 14.69 -3.78 6.87
CA LEU A 230 15.74 -4.77 6.65
C LEU A 230 17.03 -4.27 7.29
N GLY A 231 17.65 -5.13 8.11
CA GLY A 231 18.90 -4.80 8.77
C GLY A 231 20.03 -4.60 7.76
N LYS A 232 21.13 -4.00 8.21
CA LYS A 232 22.30 -3.72 7.36
C LYS A 232 22.74 -4.98 6.60
N ASP A 233 22.84 -6.11 7.28
CA ASP A 233 23.33 -7.35 6.67
C ASP A 233 22.41 -7.89 5.56
N GLN A 234 21.09 -7.69 5.65
CA GLN A 234 20.12 -8.18 4.66
C GLN A 234 19.95 -7.20 3.49
N ALA A 235 19.96 -5.90 3.77
CA ALA A 235 19.68 -4.89 2.76
C ALA A 235 20.91 -4.46 1.97
N TYR A 236 22.12 -4.49 2.56
CA TYR A 236 23.30 -3.87 1.95
C TYR A 236 23.70 -4.51 0.62
N SER A 237 23.69 -5.85 0.51
CA SER A 237 24.05 -6.54 -0.75
C SER A 237 23.10 -6.12 -1.88
N VAL A 238 21.80 -6.33 -1.65
CA VAL A 238 20.76 -6.00 -2.63
C VAL A 238 20.73 -4.50 -2.96
N THR A 239 20.77 -3.62 -1.94
CA THR A 239 20.74 -2.16 -2.16
C THR A 239 21.96 -1.69 -2.93
N GLY A 240 23.15 -2.19 -2.59
CA GLY A 240 24.38 -1.88 -3.33
C GLY A 240 24.29 -2.30 -4.80
N THR A 241 23.87 -3.54 -5.07
CA THR A 241 23.69 -4.08 -6.42
C THR A 241 22.65 -3.29 -7.22
N LEU A 242 21.51 -2.94 -6.60
CA LEU A 242 20.47 -2.13 -7.25
C LEU A 242 20.96 -0.72 -7.59
N LEU A 243 21.69 -0.07 -6.67
CA LEU A 243 22.24 1.28 -6.89
C LEU A 243 23.33 1.30 -7.97
N GLN A 244 24.16 0.26 -8.07
CA GLN A 244 25.14 0.12 -9.16
C GLN A 244 24.48 0.04 -10.53
N ASN A 245 23.27 -0.53 -10.60
CA ASN A 245 22.47 -0.61 -11.83
C ASN A 245 21.63 0.65 -12.10
N LEU A 246 21.56 1.61 -11.17
CA LEU A 246 20.85 2.87 -11.36
C LEU A 246 21.76 3.92 -12.01
N SER A 247 21.74 3.99 -13.33
CA SER A 247 22.48 5.02 -14.08
C SER A 247 21.99 6.45 -13.77
N PRO A 248 22.81 7.49 -13.99
CA PRO A 248 22.38 8.89 -13.86
C PRO A 248 21.18 9.23 -14.76
N GLU A 249 21.13 8.69 -15.99
CA GLU A 249 19.99 8.82 -16.90
C GLU A 249 18.75 8.12 -16.35
N GLY A 250 18.93 6.93 -15.75
CA GLY A 250 17.88 6.18 -15.07
C GLY A 250 17.27 6.99 -13.93
N LEU A 251 18.11 7.59 -13.08
CA LEU A 251 17.66 8.49 -12.00
C LEU A 251 16.86 9.68 -12.53
N ARG A 252 17.31 10.33 -13.62
CA ARG A 252 16.58 11.45 -14.25
C ARG A 252 15.28 11.00 -14.90
N SER A 253 15.17 9.75 -15.32
CA SER A 253 13.95 9.18 -15.88
C SER A 253 12.84 8.97 -14.84
N LEU A 254 13.20 8.88 -13.54
CA LEU A 254 12.24 8.69 -12.46
C LEU A 254 11.26 9.86 -12.40
N ARG A 255 9.98 9.52 -12.19
CA ARG A 255 8.96 10.51 -11.87
C ARG A 255 9.01 10.79 -10.37
N LEU A 256 8.30 11.84 -9.96
CA LEU A 256 8.31 12.30 -8.58
C LEU A 256 8.03 11.19 -7.55
N ARG A 257 7.09 10.29 -7.83
CA ARG A 257 6.76 9.18 -6.94
C ARG A 257 7.93 8.20 -6.81
N GLU A 258 8.45 7.70 -7.92
CA GLU A 258 9.56 6.75 -7.89
C GLU A 258 10.81 7.36 -7.26
N LEU A 259 11.10 8.64 -7.56
CA LEU A 259 12.19 9.36 -6.91
C LEU A 259 11.98 9.49 -5.38
N THR A 260 10.74 9.68 -4.94
CA THR A 260 10.39 9.72 -3.52
C THR A 260 10.53 8.37 -2.86
N ASN A 261 10.12 7.30 -3.54
CA ASN A 261 10.32 5.94 -3.08
C ASN A 261 11.81 5.64 -2.89
N LEU A 262 12.65 6.01 -3.87
CA LEU A 262 14.10 5.84 -3.78
C LEU A 262 14.69 6.56 -2.56
N VAL A 263 14.51 7.88 -2.46
CA VAL A 263 15.13 8.67 -1.36
C VAL A 263 14.56 8.28 0.00
N TRP A 264 13.26 7.97 0.08
CA TRP A 264 12.65 7.47 1.30
C TRP A 264 13.26 6.13 1.73
N GLY A 265 13.35 5.16 0.81
CA GLY A 265 13.96 3.85 1.08
C GLY A 265 15.41 3.98 1.58
N LEU A 266 16.22 4.79 0.90
CA LEU A 266 17.60 5.08 1.32
C LEU A 266 17.64 5.68 2.74
N SER A 267 16.73 6.60 3.05
CA SER A 267 16.67 7.19 4.39
C SER A 267 16.31 6.18 5.48
N GLN A 268 15.48 5.18 5.18
CA GLN A 268 15.13 4.12 6.14
C GLN A 268 16.26 3.12 6.32
N LEU A 269 17.05 2.87 5.27
CA LEU A 269 18.21 1.99 5.29
C LEU A 269 19.48 2.65 5.85
N ASP A 270 19.45 3.97 6.14
CA ASP A 270 20.62 4.75 6.54
C ASP A 270 21.73 4.74 5.46
N GLU A 271 21.33 4.69 4.18
CA GLU A 271 22.22 4.56 3.02
C GLU A 271 22.50 5.88 2.34
N ARG A 272 23.65 6.48 2.69
CA ARG A 272 24.02 7.82 2.27
C ARG A 272 25.06 7.81 1.15
N ASP A 273 24.61 8.14 -0.05
CA ASP A 273 25.45 8.52 -1.19
C ASP A 273 25.20 9.99 -1.54
N ASP A 274 26.13 10.87 -1.17
CA ASP A 274 26.00 12.32 -1.38
C ASP A 274 25.91 12.70 -2.87
N GLY A 275 26.52 11.93 -3.77
CA GLY A 275 26.45 12.14 -5.21
C GLY A 275 25.06 11.83 -5.76
N LEU A 276 24.53 10.67 -5.39
CA LEU A 276 23.16 10.26 -5.74
C LEU A 276 22.12 11.21 -5.15
N LEU A 277 22.26 11.58 -3.88
CA LEU A 277 21.34 12.50 -3.18
C LEU A 277 21.35 13.90 -3.82
N LYS A 278 22.52 14.36 -4.28
CA LYS A 278 22.63 15.62 -5.04
C LYS A 278 21.90 15.55 -6.37
N GLU A 279 22.07 14.49 -7.15
CA GLU A 279 21.36 14.33 -8.41
C GLU A 279 19.84 14.18 -8.19
N ALA A 280 19.43 13.45 -7.14
CA ALA A 280 18.02 13.35 -6.76
C ALA A 280 17.44 14.72 -6.38
N ALA A 281 18.16 15.52 -5.58
CA ALA A 281 17.76 16.88 -5.22
C ALA A 281 17.63 17.79 -6.45
N ASN A 282 18.59 17.72 -7.39
CA ASN A 282 18.50 18.43 -8.67
C ASN A 282 17.24 18.01 -9.44
N ARG A 283 16.94 16.71 -9.49
CA ARG A 283 15.74 16.22 -10.16
C ARG A 283 14.44 16.70 -9.50
N TYR A 284 14.39 16.81 -8.17
CA TYR A 284 13.26 17.44 -7.49
C TYR A 284 13.09 18.91 -7.84
N ILE A 285 14.18 19.66 -8.00
CA ILE A 285 14.12 21.08 -8.41
C ILE A 285 13.42 21.22 -9.77
N GLU A 286 13.70 20.30 -10.70
CA GLU A 286 13.05 20.25 -12.02
C GLU A 286 11.57 19.84 -11.93
N LEU A 287 11.25 18.81 -11.14
CA LEU A 287 9.90 18.24 -11.08
C LEU A 287 8.93 19.01 -10.19
N ALA A 288 9.42 19.70 -9.15
CA ALA A 288 8.57 20.34 -8.15
C ALA A 288 7.61 21.37 -8.76
N PRO A 289 8.01 22.29 -9.66
CA PRO A 289 7.09 23.28 -10.25
C PRO A 289 5.93 22.65 -11.02
N GLU A 290 6.17 21.51 -11.68
CA GLU A 290 5.19 20.81 -12.54
C GLU A 290 4.32 19.80 -11.78
N THR A 291 4.69 19.50 -10.53
CA THR A 291 4.02 18.51 -9.70
C THR A 291 2.56 18.88 -9.49
N ASP A 292 1.61 17.97 -9.66
CA ASP A 292 0.19 18.24 -9.41
C ASP A 292 -0.11 18.49 -7.91
N LYS A 293 -1.37 18.79 -7.58
CA LYS A 293 -1.76 19.03 -6.17
C LYS A 293 -1.51 17.79 -5.31
N LYS A 294 -1.76 16.58 -5.84
CA LYS A 294 -1.59 15.31 -5.12
C LYS A 294 -0.13 15.06 -4.77
N GLY A 295 0.77 15.22 -5.73
CA GLY A 295 2.20 15.06 -5.52
C GLY A 295 2.77 16.12 -4.59
N GLY A 296 2.23 17.34 -4.62
CA GLY A 296 2.58 18.38 -3.65
C GLY A 296 2.18 18.02 -2.23
N ILE A 297 1.04 17.36 -2.03
CA ILE A 297 0.55 16.96 -0.69
C ILE A 297 1.25 15.71 -0.16
N LEU A 298 1.57 14.75 -1.01
CA LEU A 298 2.07 13.44 -0.59
C LEU A 298 3.59 13.29 -0.75
N TYR A 299 4.10 13.54 -1.95
CA TYR A 299 5.48 13.17 -2.29
C TYR A 299 6.50 14.21 -1.83
N LEU A 300 6.21 15.51 -1.95
CA LEU A 300 7.15 16.56 -1.53
C LEU A 300 7.42 16.54 -0.01
N PRO A 301 6.41 16.42 0.89
CA PRO A 301 6.67 16.25 2.33
C PRO A 301 7.50 15.03 2.65
N THR A 302 7.22 13.90 1.97
CA THR A 302 7.97 12.66 2.13
C THR A 302 9.43 12.83 1.72
N ALA A 303 9.68 13.46 0.57
CA ALA A 303 11.03 13.74 0.08
C ALA A 303 11.81 14.64 1.06
N VAL A 304 11.22 15.74 1.50
CA VAL A 304 11.85 16.67 2.46
C VAL A 304 12.18 15.96 3.77
N CYS A 305 11.26 15.12 4.26
CA CYS A 305 11.46 14.30 5.45
C CYS A 305 12.62 13.30 5.26
N ALA A 306 12.64 12.59 4.12
CA ALA A 306 13.69 11.63 3.78
C ALA A 306 15.09 12.27 3.76
N PHE A 307 15.21 13.41 3.06
CA PHE A 307 16.44 14.19 2.96
C PHE A 307 16.92 14.70 4.33
N ALA A 308 16.01 15.22 5.15
CA ALA A 308 16.35 15.65 6.51
C ALA A 308 16.78 14.46 7.39
N LYS A 309 16.08 13.32 7.32
CA LYS A 309 16.39 12.11 8.08
C LYS A 309 17.77 11.56 7.76
N ILE A 310 18.16 11.54 6.49
CA ILE A 310 19.50 11.10 6.07
C ILE A 310 20.59 12.15 6.28
N GLY A 311 20.24 13.35 6.73
CA GLY A 311 21.18 14.44 6.98
C GLY A 311 21.72 15.12 5.72
N TYR A 312 20.96 15.10 4.61
CA TYR A 312 21.29 15.79 3.36
C TYR A 312 20.26 16.89 3.08
N LEU A 313 20.65 18.16 3.25
CA LEU A 313 19.78 19.30 3.02
C LEU A 313 20.35 20.20 1.91
N ASP A 314 19.86 20.05 0.68
CA ASP A 314 20.14 21.00 -0.41
C ASP A 314 19.18 22.18 -0.32
N GLU A 315 19.76 23.37 -0.25
CA GLU A 315 19.02 24.62 -0.13
C GLU A 315 18.09 24.87 -1.32
N ARG A 316 18.56 24.69 -2.56
CA ARG A 316 17.79 24.96 -3.77
C ARG A 316 16.60 24.01 -3.89
N PHE A 317 16.77 22.76 -3.45
CA PHE A 317 15.67 21.81 -3.32
C PHE A 317 14.58 22.31 -2.37
N LEU A 318 14.94 22.77 -1.17
CA LEU A 318 13.97 23.34 -0.22
C LEU A 318 13.25 24.57 -0.81
N ASP A 319 13.96 25.42 -1.56
CA ASP A 319 13.34 26.59 -2.21
C ASP A 319 12.32 26.19 -3.27
N ALA A 320 12.63 25.18 -4.10
CA ALA A 320 11.72 24.64 -5.09
C ALA A 320 10.46 24.05 -4.46
N VAL A 321 10.60 23.28 -3.37
CA VAL A 321 9.46 22.74 -2.60
C VAL A 321 8.64 23.89 -2.00
N ALA A 322 9.27 24.86 -1.36
CA ALA A 322 8.59 26.01 -0.75
C ALA A 322 7.84 26.86 -1.77
N PHE A 323 8.41 27.05 -2.95
CA PHE A 323 7.76 27.73 -4.06
C PHE A 323 6.52 26.96 -4.50
N ARG A 324 6.65 25.65 -4.78
CA ARG A 324 5.53 24.82 -5.23
C ARG A 324 4.39 24.77 -4.22
N MET A 325 4.73 24.62 -2.94
CA MET A 325 3.81 24.57 -1.82
C MET A 325 2.95 25.84 -1.72
N ARG A 326 3.56 27.02 -1.95
CA ARG A 326 2.85 28.31 -1.98
C ARG A 326 1.96 28.46 -3.21
N GLN A 327 2.48 28.13 -4.39
CA GLN A 327 1.76 28.28 -5.66
C GLN A 327 0.52 27.40 -5.74
N SER A 328 0.61 26.15 -5.30
CA SER A 328 -0.49 25.16 -5.37
C SER A 328 -1.56 25.32 -4.29
N GLN A 329 -1.29 26.12 -3.26
CA GLN A 329 -1.99 26.03 -1.98
C GLN A 329 -1.95 24.60 -1.39
N ALA A 330 -1.00 23.74 -1.77
CA ALA A 330 -0.90 22.37 -1.27
C ALA A 330 -0.73 22.34 0.26
N VAL A 331 -0.09 23.37 0.84
CA VAL A 331 0.04 23.51 2.31
C VAL A 331 -1.31 23.51 3.02
N GLN A 332 -2.36 24.05 2.38
CA GLN A 332 -3.71 24.07 2.96
C GLN A 332 -4.32 22.67 3.08
N HIS A 333 -3.79 21.71 2.32
CA HIS A 333 -4.32 20.37 2.17
C HIS A 333 -3.32 19.29 2.60
N LEU A 334 -2.25 19.67 3.30
CA LEU A 334 -1.34 18.70 3.90
C LEU A 334 -2.12 17.82 4.89
N THR A 335 -1.81 16.52 4.85
CA THR A 335 -2.23 15.59 5.89
C THR A 335 -1.59 15.98 7.23
N ASN A 336 -2.10 15.44 8.34
CA ASN A 336 -1.50 15.71 9.65
C ASN A 336 -0.03 15.28 9.68
N TRP A 337 0.27 14.08 9.19
CA TRP A 337 1.65 13.62 9.00
C TRP A 337 2.46 14.55 8.09
N GLY A 338 1.93 14.93 6.92
CA GLY A 338 2.67 15.77 5.97
C GLY A 338 3.02 17.15 6.54
N LEU A 339 2.13 17.74 7.35
CA LEU A 339 2.41 18.97 8.07
C LEU A 339 3.47 18.77 9.16
N ALA A 340 3.33 17.70 9.96
CA ALA A 340 4.29 17.35 11.01
C ALA A 340 5.70 17.09 10.46
N ALA A 341 5.79 16.28 9.40
CA ALA A 341 7.03 15.94 8.69
C ALA A 341 7.73 17.18 8.14
N MET A 342 6.98 18.07 7.50
CA MET A 342 7.54 19.34 7.01
C MET A 342 8.05 20.21 8.16
N ILE A 343 7.33 20.32 9.28
CA ILE A 343 7.79 21.13 10.43
C ILE A 343 9.07 20.56 11.06
N TRP A 344 9.13 19.23 11.20
CA TRP A 344 10.28 18.52 11.74
C TRP A 344 11.51 18.69 10.85
N ALA A 345 11.35 18.45 9.55
CA ALA A 345 12.44 18.46 8.58
C ALA A 345 12.94 19.85 8.17
N TRP A 346 12.10 20.90 8.27
CA TRP A 346 12.46 22.23 7.78
C TRP A 346 13.45 22.95 8.71
N PRO A 347 14.51 23.61 8.20
CA PRO A 347 15.45 24.35 9.04
C PRO A 347 14.78 25.39 9.96
N ALA A 348 15.24 25.47 11.22
CA ALA A 348 14.70 26.38 12.23
C ALA A 348 15.17 27.84 12.07
N ARG A 349 16.19 28.09 11.24
CA ARG A 349 16.84 29.40 11.03
C ARG A 349 17.21 29.58 9.56
N GLY A 350 17.52 30.82 9.18
CA GLY A 350 17.91 31.21 7.82
C GLY A 350 16.75 31.79 7.00
N ASP A 351 17.03 32.15 5.75
CA ASP A 351 16.09 32.85 4.85
C ASP A 351 14.80 32.05 4.56
N LYS A 352 14.83 30.75 4.86
CA LYS A 352 13.73 29.78 4.64
C LYS A 352 12.79 29.67 5.83
N TYR A 353 13.02 30.48 6.86
CA TYR A 353 12.19 30.55 8.06
C TYR A 353 10.73 30.92 7.78
N HIS A 354 10.46 31.66 6.68
CA HIS A 354 9.11 32.08 6.33
C HIS A 354 8.15 30.91 6.08
N LEU A 355 8.58 29.85 5.38
CA LEU A 355 7.72 28.68 5.20
C LEU A 355 7.48 27.96 6.52
N ARG A 356 8.52 27.77 7.34
CA ARG A 356 8.38 27.16 8.67
C ARG A 356 7.40 27.93 9.55
N MET A 357 7.46 29.26 9.57
CA MET A 357 6.50 30.08 10.30
C MET A 357 5.07 29.92 9.79
N PHE A 358 4.90 29.80 8.47
CA PHE A 358 3.60 29.52 7.88
C PHE A 358 3.08 28.13 8.28
N LEU A 359 3.93 27.10 8.25
CA LEU A 359 3.59 25.74 8.71
C LEU A 359 3.26 25.72 10.21
N MET A 360 3.99 26.45 11.05
CA MET A 360 3.70 26.58 12.48
C MET A 360 2.37 27.29 12.75
N ASN A 361 2.04 28.32 11.96
CA ASN A 361 0.73 28.96 12.06
C ASN A 361 -0.40 28.03 11.60
N LYS A 362 -0.14 27.14 10.64
CA LYS A 362 -1.06 26.07 10.25
C LYS A 362 -1.21 25.00 11.32
N LEU A 363 -0.13 24.62 12.00
CA LEU A 363 -0.15 23.71 13.12
C LEU A 363 -1.06 24.21 14.25
N LYS A 364 -1.05 25.52 14.55
CA LYS A 364 -1.97 26.12 15.53
C LYS A 364 -3.47 25.95 15.18
N GLN A 365 -3.79 25.68 13.91
CA GLN A 365 -5.16 25.42 13.44
C GLN A 365 -5.54 23.92 13.54
N LYS A 366 -4.59 23.06 13.92
CA LYS A 366 -4.71 21.60 14.02
C LYS A 366 -4.28 21.15 15.43
N PRO A 367 -5.13 21.36 16.45
CA PRO A 367 -4.81 21.07 17.85
C PRO A 367 -4.60 19.57 18.14
N ASP A 368 -4.99 18.71 17.20
CA ASP A 368 -4.76 17.27 17.18
C ASP A 368 -3.28 16.90 16.98
N ILE A 369 -2.47 17.76 16.36
CA ILE A 369 -1.05 17.47 16.13
C ILE A 369 -0.22 17.94 17.33
N THR A 370 0.32 16.98 18.09
CA THR A 370 1.19 17.23 19.25
C THR A 370 2.67 17.34 18.86
N ASN A 371 3.51 17.92 19.74
CA ASN A 371 4.97 17.91 19.54
C ASN A 371 5.53 16.49 19.41
N ALA A 372 5.01 15.52 20.18
CA ALA A 372 5.43 14.13 20.07
C ALA A 372 5.13 13.53 18.69
N MET A 373 4.05 13.95 18.03
CA MET A 373 3.76 13.53 16.66
C MET A 373 4.69 14.18 15.64
N ILE A 374 5.12 15.43 15.87
CA ILE A 374 6.14 16.10 15.04
C ILE A 374 7.47 15.36 15.16
N GLU A 375 7.93 15.08 16.37
CA GLU A 375 9.19 14.38 16.64
C GLU A 375 9.20 12.92 16.13
N ARG A 376 8.04 12.34 15.82
CA ARG A 376 7.90 10.99 15.26
C ARG A 376 7.65 10.96 13.76
N SER A 377 7.46 12.12 13.13
CA SER A 377 7.12 12.20 11.71
C SER A 377 8.19 11.60 10.78
N TRP A 378 9.44 11.51 11.23
CA TRP A 378 10.56 10.88 10.53
C TRP A 378 10.38 9.37 10.29
N MET A 379 9.47 8.71 11.02
CA MET A 379 9.16 7.29 10.85
C MET A 379 8.34 7.02 9.57
N GLY A 380 7.80 8.08 8.96
CA GLY A 380 7.02 8.00 7.73
C GLY A 380 5.52 7.96 7.95
N PRO A 381 4.74 8.17 6.88
CA PRO A 381 3.29 8.34 6.98
C PRO A 381 2.62 7.08 7.54
N MET A 382 3.21 5.95 7.20
CA MET A 382 2.69 4.64 7.47
C MET A 382 2.84 4.21 8.92
N GLN A 383 4.04 4.33 9.50
CA GLN A 383 4.29 4.03 10.91
C GLN A 383 3.63 5.08 11.82
N TRP A 384 3.59 6.33 11.37
CA TRP A 384 2.98 7.43 12.13
C TRP A 384 1.48 7.24 12.38
N VAL A 385 0.72 6.77 11.39
CA VAL A 385 -0.72 6.47 11.57
C VAL A 385 -0.94 5.30 12.53
N HIS A 386 -0.05 4.30 12.52
CA HIS A 386 -0.15 3.17 13.44
C HIS A 386 0.04 3.63 14.89
N GLU A 387 1.09 4.41 15.14
CA GLU A 387 1.35 4.93 16.48
C GLU A 387 0.29 5.93 16.97
N GLU A 388 -0.27 6.73 16.06
CA GLU A 388 -1.42 7.61 16.37
C GLU A 388 -2.60 6.79 16.90
N ARG A 389 -2.96 5.69 16.22
CA ARG A 389 -4.03 4.79 16.67
C ARG A 389 -3.70 4.10 17.99
N GLU A 390 -2.47 3.66 18.18
CA GLU A 390 -2.03 3.07 19.45
C GLU A 390 -2.07 4.10 20.61
N ASP A 391 -1.74 5.35 20.33
CA ASP A 391 -1.85 6.45 21.31
C ASP A 391 -3.30 6.73 21.68
N GLU A 392 -4.18 6.79 20.68
CA GLU A 392 -5.63 6.93 20.89
C GLU A 392 -6.18 5.77 21.73
N ASP A 393 -5.82 4.53 21.40
CA ASP A 393 -6.21 3.34 22.16
C ASP A 393 -5.66 3.36 23.59
N ARG A 394 -4.40 3.78 23.78
CA ARG A 394 -3.79 3.94 25.11
C ARG A 394 -4.50 5.03 25.91
N GLN A 395 -4.85 6.14 25.28
CA GLN A 395 -5.55 7.25 25.93
C GLN A 395 -6.98 6.84 26.29
N ALA A 396 -7.69 6.14 25.41
CA ALA A 396 -9.02 5.60 25.66
C ALA A 396 -9.01 4.61 26.83
N LYS A 397 -8.03 3.69 26.86
CA LYS A 397 -7.82 2.76 27.99
C LYS A 397 -7.53 3.49 29.29
N ARG A 398 -6.68 4.52 29.29
CA ARG A 398 -6.39 5.34 30.49
C ARG A 398 -7.63 6.07 30.99
N ALA A 399 -8.34 6.77 30.11
CA ALA A 399 -9.56 7.49 30.45
C ALA A 399 -10.65 6.56 31.01
N TYR A 400 -10.75 5.35 30.46
CA TYR A 400 -11.62 4.30 30.99
C TYR A 400 -11.24 3.91 32.43
N TRP A 401 -9.97 3.61 32.69
CA TRP A 401 -9.51 3.25 34.04
C TRP A 401 -9.64 4.40 35.04
N ASP A 402 -9.42 5.65 34.64
CA ASP A 402 -9.66 6.82 35.48
C ASP A 402 -11.15 6.97 35.84
N ALA A 403 -12.05 6.66 34.91
CA ALA A 403 -13.49 6.64 35.16
C ALA A 403 -13.92 5.50 36.09
N VAL A 404 -13.30 4.32 35.96
CA VAL A 404 -13.50 3.20 36.91
C VAL A 404 -13.01 3.58 38.30
N ASN A 405 -11.79 4.10 38.42
CA ASN A 405 -11.19 4.48 39.70
C ASN A 405 -11.91 5.64 40.40
N SER A 406 -12.58 6.51 39.64
CA SER A 406 -13.40 7.59 40.19
C SER A 406 -14.84 7.18 40.51
N GLY A 407 -15.21 5.90 40.34
CA GLY A 407 -16.56 5.39 40.58
C GLY A 407 -17.60 5.84 39.55
N LYS A 408 -17.16 6.43 38.42
CA LYS A 408 -18.05 6.87 37.32
C LYS A 408 -18.46 5.72 36.41
N LEU A 409 -17.64 4.68 36.32
CA LEU A 409 -17.93 3.46 35.57
C LEU A 409 -17.79 2.23 36.48
N PRO A 410 -18.57 1.16 36.24
CA PRO A 410 -18.40 -0.09 36.95
C PRO A 410 -17.05 -0.72 36.59
N ASP A 411 -16.38 -1.30 37.58
CA ASP A 411 -15.15 -2.07 37.37
C ASP A 411 -15.47 -3.31 36.53
N PRO A 412 -14.88 -3.48 35.34
CA PRO A 412 -15.13 -4.64 34.48
C PRO A 412 -14.46 -5.91 35.02
N ARG A 413 -13.57 -5.78 36.00
CA ARG A 413 -12.99 -6.96 36.66
C ARG A 413 -14.15 -7.73 37.28
N PRO A 414 -14.29 -9.03 36.98
CA PRO A 414 -15.36 -9.83 37.54
C PRO A 414 -15.33 -9.66 39.06
N GLN A 415 -16.42 -9.08 39.62
CA GLN A 415 -16.64 -9.05 41.06
C GLN A 415 -16.41 -10.47 41.56
N GLU A 416 -15.53 -10.60 42.54
CA GLU A 416 -14.96 -11.85 43.04
C GLU A 416 -15.84 -13.07 42.74
N ARG A 417 -15.29 -14.03 41.98
CA ARG A 417 -15.93 -15.34 41.84
C ARG A 417 -16.33 -15.78 43.25
N PRO A 418 -17.60 -16.15 43.50
CA PRO A 418 -18.02 -16.64 44.81
C PRO A 418 -17.00 -17.65 45.27
N GLN A 419 -16.47 -17.46 46.48
CA GLN A 419 -15.43 -18.27 47.09
C GLN A 419 -15.74 -19.73 46.77
N PHE A 420 -14.97 -20.34 45.87
CA PHE A 420 -15.12 -21.75 45.57
C PHE A 420 -14.88 -22.46 46.90
N GLU A 421 -15.96 -23.01 47.47
CA GLU A 421 -15.92 -23.90 48.61
C GLU A 421 -14.75 -24.85 48.42
N GLN A 422 -13.93 -24.91 49.47
CA GLN A 422 -12.73 -25.73 49.55
C GLN A 422 -13.05 -27.13 49.00
N ARG A 423 -12.51 -27.45 47.81
CA ARG A 423 -12.59 -28.82 47.30
C ARG A 423 -11.91 -29.73 48.33
N PRO A 424 -12.55 -30.80 48.80
CA PRO A 424 -11.90 -31.77 49.65
C PRO A 424 -10.68 -32.34 48.92
N SER A 425 -9.55 -32.34 49.61
CA SER A 425 -8.29 -32.95 49.21
C SER A 425 -8.54 -34.38 48.70
N SER A 426 -8.24 -34.61 47.42
CA SER A 426 -8.28 -35.92 46.79
C SER A 426 -7.28 -36.89 47.47
N PRO A 427 -7.65 -38.15 47.75
CA PRO A 427 -6.71 -39.15 48.24
C PRO A 427 -5.83 -39.64 47.08
N ARG A 428 -4.54 -39.30 47.15
CA ARG A 428 -3.47 -40.04 46.47
C ARG A 428 -3.23 -41.34 47.24
N ALA A 429 -3.61 -42.48 46.68
CA ALA A 429 -3.00 -43.77 47.00
C ALA A 429 -3.35 -44.83 45.95
N ALA A 430 -2.37 -45.69 45.67
CA ALA A 430 -2.43 -46.98 44.99
C ALA A 430 -2.44 -46.99 43.44
N TYR A 431 -1.24 -46.89 42.87
CA TYR A 431 -0.78 -47.84 41.87
C TYR A 431 0.73 -48.08 42.08
N ASP A 432 1.04 -49.16 42.81
CA ASP A 432 2.28 -49.93 42.74
C ASP A 432 1.92 -51.37 43.14
N GLU A 433 2.49 -52.35 42.42
CA GLU A 433 2.39 -53.83 42.56
C GLU A 433 1.19 -54.56 41.91
N VAL A 434 1.34 -54.93 40.63
CA VAL A 434 1.63 -56.29 40.07
C VAL A 434 1.38 -56.29 38.57
#